data_AF-A0A952NJC2-F1
#
_entry.id   AF-A0A952NJC2-F1
#
_cell.length_a   1.000
_cell.length_b   1.000
_cell.length_c   1.000
_cell.angle_alpha   90.00
_cell.angle_beta   90.00
_cell.angle_gamma   90.00
#
_symmetry.space_group_name_H-M   'P 1'
#
loop_
_entity.id
_entity.type
_entity.pdbx_description
1 polymer ?
#
loop_
_entity_poly.entity_id
_entity_poly.type
_entity_poly.pdbx_seq_one_letter_code
_entity_poly.pdbx_strand_id
1 'polypeptide(L)'
;MTPFKKALLVASVSLLLLFGLVWVFRYDVAGILLTLSSGDLKSQYESRSPEKILEQKAPLIEADRLRLAAIEFFQSSTRGQLDASTFLNPLISWPQHPGLLALPPEARKILELPPQGHFWDAQPDWKQLNLDFSWFTSLHRFDHWSFDQGGPLYDQGQDYKIMTMPQPEYADLVAWSKLRLLKGRDDKDLENAFKDVRQLAKLTMTNESLIATMIAIAMLKQETGFYAALSEEARKGLNWHPIAEEDLEAARRYFWAQPAFLDLRLSDQAFRQYAVLEPGLCQRVYETLASALAFRRLAIRYMSDAYKRLDDIEKSSAERCRPSLIRRLWNNPNYEGIFEPNQDLFSLMTIAEETGESSKIMPKVTIGDLEKHPSLAGPITYLMLSIAEPNHLRRYEDAGAQGD
;
A
#
# COMPACT_ATOMS: atom_id res chain seq x y z
N MET A 1 38.81 36.72 49.21
CA MET A 1 38.76 35.68 48.16
C MET A 1 40.03 35.78 47.34
N THR A 2 40.84 34.71 47.27
CA THR A 2 42.13 34.74 46.56
C THR A 2 41.91 34.94 45.04
N PRO A 3 42.87 35.54 44.32
CA PRO A 3 42.76 35.75 42.88
C PRO A 3 42.41 34.47 42.10
N PHE A 4 42.88 33.31 42.59
CA PHE A 4 42.52 31.99 42.05
C PHE A 4 41.02 31.67 42.17
N LYS A 5 40.39 31.95 43.32
CA LYS A 5 38.95 31.72 43.51
C LYS A 5 38.08 32.66 42.66
N LYS A 6 38.56 33.88 42.37
CA LYS A 6 37.89 34.80 41.42
C LYS A 6 37.99 34.28 39.99
N ALA A 7 39.15 33.80 39.56
CA ALA A 7 39.33 33.22 38.22
C ALA A 7 38.48 31.96 38.02
N LEU A 8 38.40 31.08 39.03
CA LEU A 8 37.59 29.87 38.96
C LEU A 8 36.08 30.21 38.86
N LEU A 9 35.60 31.17 39.65
CA LEU A 9 34.20 31.60 39.61
C LEU A 9 33.83 32.21 38.24
N VAL A 10 34.70 33.06 37.68
CA VAL A 10 34.49 33.65 36.35
C VAL A 10 34.47 32.57 35.27
N ALA A 11 35.39 31.60 35.32
CA ALA A 11 35.41 30.49 34.38
C ALA A 11 34.14 29.61 34.49
N SER A 12 33.66 29.31 35.70
CA SER A 12 32.44 28.53 35.91
C SER A 12 31.18 29.27 35.41
N VAL A 13 31.09 30.58 35.64
CA VAL A 13 29.97 31.40 35.16
C VAL A 13 30.01 31.54 33.63
N SER A 14 31.19 31.74 33.04
CA SER A 14 31.34 31.77 31.57
C SER A 14 31.00 30.43 30.93
N LEU A 15 31.34 29.30 31.54
CA LEU A 15 30.99 27.96 31.04
C LEU A 15 29.47 27.72 31.13
N LEU A 16 28.83 28.13 32.23
CA LEU A 16 27.37 28.03 32.39
C LEU A 16 26.60 28.94 31.41
N LEU A 17 27.11 30.14 31.13
CA LEU A 17 26.54 31.04 30.13
C LEU A 17 26.74 30.51 28.70
N LEU A 18 27.89 29.89 28.40
CA LEU A 18 28.14 29.22 27.11
C LEU A 18 27.24 28.00 26.93
N PHE A 19 27.07 27.17 27.96
CA PHE A 19 26.12 26.05 27.92
C PHE A 19 24.68 26.54 27.80
N GLY A 20 24.28 27.56 28.55
CA GLY A 20 22.95 28.17 28.46
C GLY A 20 22.69 28.77 27.07
N LEU A 21 23.66 29.48 26.49
CA LEU A 21 23.56 30.03 25.14
C LEU A 21 23.54 28.94 24.07
N VAL A 22 24.36 27.90 24.17
CA VAL A 22 24.34 26.77 23.21
C VAL A 22 23.02 25.99 23.32
N TRP A 23 22.47 25.84 24.53
CA TRP A 23 21.20 25.15 24.75
C TRP A 23 20.01 25.97 24.25
N VAL A 24 19.96 27.27 24.55
CA VAL A 24 18.96 28.21 24.01
C VAL A 24 19.09 28.31 22.50
N PHE A 25 20.29 28.50 21.94
CA PHE A 25 20.48 28.57 20.48
C PHE A 25 20.16 27.25 19.76
N ARG A 26 20.48 26.06 20.30
CA ARG A 26 20.12 24.80 19.60
C ARG A 26 18.62 24.51 19.61
N TYR A 27 17.93 24.79 20.71
CA TYR A 27 16.50 24.52 20.82
C TYR A 27 15.63 25.63 20.20
N ASP A 28 16.01 26.90 20.35
CA ASP A 28 15.29 28.01 19.69
C ASP A 28 15.60 28.11 18.20
N VAL A 29 16.82 27.82 17.72
CA VAL A 29 17.08 27.89 16.26
C VAL A 29 16.39 26.74 15.53
N ALA A 30 16.27 25.55 16.12
CA ALA A 30 15.45 24.47 15.54
C ALA A 30 13.96 24.84 15.53
N GLY A 31 13.44 25.40 16.64
CA GLY A 31 12.07 25.90 16.71
C GLY A 31 11.80 27.04 15.71
N ILE A 32 12.69 28.01 15.60
CA ILE A 32 12.61 29.17 14.70
C ILE A 32 12.78 28.75 13.24
N LEU A 33 13.71 27.84 12.92
CA LEU A 33 13.85 27.28 11.55
C LEU A 33 12.62 26.47 11.16
N LEU A 34 12.05 25.66 12.07
CA LEU A 34 10.79 24.96 11.83
C LEU A 34 9.62 25.93 11.68
N THR A 35 9.60 27.04 12.41
CA THR A 35 8.53 28.04 12.32
C THR A 35 8.64 28.87 11.05
N LEU A 36 9.86 29.25 10.64
CA LEU A 36 10.12 29.99 9.40
C LEU A 36 9.93 29.10 8.16
N SER A 37 10.33 27.83 8.21
CA SER A 37 10.02 26.88 7.14
C SER A 37 8.53 26.54 7.13
N SER A 38 7.83 26.58 8.26
CA SER A 38 6.41 26.20 8.34
C SER A 38 5.50 27.05 7.44
N GLY A 39 5.81 28.32 7.17
CA GLY A 39 4.99 29.15 6.29
C GLY A 39 5.05 28.70 4.83
N ASP A 40 6.26 28.47 4.31
CA ASP A 40 6.48 28.02 2.94
C ASP A 40 6.04 26.55 2.77
N LEU A 41 6.41 25.71 3.74
CA LEU A 41 5.95 24.32 3.85
C LEU A 41 4.42 24.24 3.87
N LYS A 42 3.75 25.00 4.75
CA LYS A 42 2.28 25.03 4.82
C LYS A 42 1.66 25.42 3.48
N SER A 43 2.20 26.39 2.77
CA SER A 43 1.68 26.76 1.44
C SER A 43 1.88 25.66 0.39
N GLN A 44 3.04 24.99 0.39
CA GLN A 44 3.32 23.84 -0.47
C GLN A 44 2.42 22.64 -0.13
N TYR A 45 2.06 22.46 1.15
CA TYR A 45 1.15 21.41 1.59
C TYR A 45 -0.31 21.73 1.31
N GLU A 46 -0.77 22.96 1.56
CA GLU A 46 -2.15 23.40 1.30
C GLU A 46 -2.47 23.46 -0.19
N SER A 47 -1.46 23.68 -1.04
CA SER A 47 -1.61 23.56 -2.50
C SER A 47 -1.74 22.12 -2.97
N ARG A 48 -1.28 21.14 -2.17
CA ARG A 48 -1.41 19.69 -2.40
C ARG A 48 -2.39 19.03 -1.43
N SER A 49 -3.39 19.77 -0.96
CA SER A 49 -4.42 19.19 -0.10
C SER A 49 -5.12 18.04 -0.83
N PRO A 50 -5.17 16.83 -0.24
CA PRO A 50 -5.90 15.69 -0.81
C PRO A 50 -7.34 16.06 -1.17
N GLU A 51 -8.00 16.86 -0.33
CA GLU A 51 -9.37 17.32 -0.55
C GLU A 51 -9.51 18.13 -1.84
N LYS A 52 -8.61 19.08 -2.11
CA LYS A 52 -8.65 19.87 -3.36
C LYS A 52 -8.45 19.00 -4.59
N ILE A 53 -7.54 18.03 -4.53
CA ILE A 53 -7.28 17.13 -5.64
C ILE A 53 -8.50 16.21 -5.87
N LEU A 54 -9.10 15.70 -4.80
CA LEU A 54 -10.32 14.89 -4.86
C LEU A 54 -11.50 15.69 -5.43
N GLU A 55 -11.69 16.95 -5.02
CA GLU A 55 -12.71 17.85 -5.57
C GLU A 55 -12.48 18.09 -7.07
N GLN A 56 -11.24 18.44 -7.46
CA GLN A 56 -10.88 18.69 -8.85
C GLN A 56 -11.08 17.44 -9.73
N LYS A 57 -10.81 16.25 -9.19
CA LYS A 57 -10.87 14.98 -9.91
C LYS A 57 -12.17 14.20 -9.69
N ALA A 58 -13.13 14.75 -8.94
CA ALA A 58 -14.37 14.09 -8.58
C ALA A 58 -15.14 13.53 -9.80
N PRO A 59 -15.27 14.25 -10.95
CA PRO A 59 -15.97 13.70 -12.11
C PRO A 59 -15.30 12.44 -12.68
N LEU A 60 -13.96 12.41 -12.74
CA LEU A 60 -13.23 11.27 -13.27
C LEU A 60 -13.22 10.09 -12.29
N ILE A 61 -13.13 10.37 -10.98
CA ILE A 61 -13.28 9.35 -9.92
C ILE A 61 -14.67 8.70 -10.01
N GLU A 62 -15.73 9.50 -10.18
CA GLU A 62 -17.10 8.99 -10.31
C GLU A 62 -17.30 8.18 -11.60
N ALA A 63 -16.74 8.64 -12.71
CA ALA A 63 -16.77 7.90 -13.98
C ALA A 63 -16.07 6.55 -13.86
N ASP A 64 -14.85 6.51 -13.29
CA ASP A 64 -14.13 5.27 -13.04
C ASP A 64 -14.93 4.37 -12.08
N ARG A 65 -15.49 4.93 -11.00
CA ARG A 65 -16.31 4.18 -10.04
C ARG A 65 -17.51 3.51 -10.69
N LEU A 66 -18.32 4.26 -11.44
CA LEU A 66 -19.51 3.74 -12.13
C LEU A 66 -19.14 2.66 -13.15
N ARG A 67 -18.03 2.86 -13.85
CA ARG A 67 -17.47 1.90 -14.81
C ARG A 67 -17.08 0.59 -14.13
N LEU A 68 -16.35 0.64 -13.03
CA LEU A 68 -15.94 -0.55 -12.27
C LEU A 68 -17.12 -1.24 -11.60
N ALA A 69 -18.09 -0.49 -11.12
CA ALA A 69 -19.32 -1.02 -10.55
C ALA A 69 -20.17 -1.82 -11.57
N ALA A 70 -19.94 -1.67 -12.88
CA ALA A 70 -20.61 -2.45 -13.91
C ALA A 70 -19.90 -3.78 -14.24
N ILE A 71 -18.70 -4.02 -13.71
CA ILE A 71 -17.87 -5.19 -14.01
C ILE A 71 -17.94 -6.18 -12.85
N GLU A 72 -18.51 -7.37 -13.09
CA GLU A 72 -18.73 -8.41 -12.07
C GLU A 72 -17.48 -8.73 -11.24
N PHE A 73 -16.30 -8.76 -11.88
CA PHE A 73 -15.03 -9.03 -11.19
C PHE A 73 -14.79 -8.07 -10.01
N PHE A 74 -15.04 -6.77 -10.21
CA PHE A 74 -14.83 -5.74 -9.18
C PHE A 74 -16.01 -5.59 -8.20
N GLN A 75 -17.13 -6.25 -8.46
CA GLN A 75 -18.26 -6.33 -7.53
C GLN A 75 -18.08 -7.41 -6.46
N SER A 76 -17.09 -8.29 -6.61
CA SER A 76 -16.95 -9.48 -5.78
C SER A 76 -16.88 -9.15 -4.28
N SER A 77 -17.81 -9.74 -3.51
CA SER A 77 -17.80 -9.62 -2.05
C SER A 77 -16.63 -10.40 -1.48
N THR A 78 -15.90 -9.80 -0.56
CA THR A 78 -14.80 -10.49 0.13
C THR A 78 -15.29 -11.53 1.14
N ARG A 79 -16.57 -11.52 1.50
CA ARG A 79 -17.22 -12.48 2.42
C ARG A 79 -17.73 -13.73 1.72
N GLY A 80 -16.81 -14.56 1.25
CA GLY A 80 -17.12 -15.96 0.91
C GLY A 80 -17.08 -16.87 2.13
N GLN A 81 -17.49 -18.14 1.96
CA GLN A 81 -17.39 -19.13 3.04
C GLN A 81 -16.10 -19.94 2.94
N LEU A 82 -15.57 -20.11 1.72
CA LEU A 82 -14.45 -20.99 1.45
C LEU A 82 -13.16 -20.17 1.29
N ASP A 83 -12.36 -20.13 2.36
CA ASP A 83 -11.07 -19.45 2.40
C ASP A 83 -9.94 -20.32 1.83
N ALA A 84 -9.18 -19.77 0.88
CA ALA A 84 -8.01 -20.39 0.30
C ALA A 84 -6.76 -20.32 1.20
N SER A 85 -6.80 -19.63 2.34
CA SER A 85 -5.64 -19.41 3.22
C SER A 85 -4.86 -20.69 3.57
N THR A 86 -5.55 -21.73 4.06
CA THR A 86 -4.95 -23.03 4.41
C THR A 86 -4.36 -23.79 3.21
N PHE A 87 -4.76 -23.42 1.99
CA PHE A 87 -4.27 -24.02 0.75
C PHE A 87 -3.16 -23.20 0.11
N LEU A 88 -3.35 -21.89 -0.09
CA LEU A 88 -2.43 -21.01 -0.79
C LEU A 88 -1.23 -20.58 0.07
N ASN A 89 -1.42 -20.33 1.37
CA ASN A 89 -0.34 -19.78 2.19
C ASN A 89 0.88 -20.72 2.33
N PRO A 90 0.72 -22.05 2.42
CA PRO A 90 1.87 -22.97 2.37
C PRO A 90 2.51 -23.09 0.99
N LEU A 91 1.76 -22.76 -0.07
CA LEU A 91 2.21 -22.89 -1.46
C LEU A 91 3.05 -21.70 -1.90
N ILE A 92 2.72 -20.48 -1.49
CA ILE A 92 3.42 -19.26 -1.89
C ILE A 92 4.67 -19.00 -1.07
N SER A 93 5.64 -18.30 -1.67
CA SER A 93 6.84 -17.86 -0.95
C SER A 93 6.52 -16.69 -0.02
N TRP A 94 7.26 -16.62 1.08
CA TRP A 94 7.23 -15.54 2.07
C TRP A 94 8.66 -15.08 2.36
N PRO A 95 8.85 -13.89 2.94
CA PRO A 95 10.15 -13.46 3.42
C PRO A 95 10.77 -14.54 4.32
N GLN A 96 11.96 -15.05 3.93
CA GLN A 96 12.71 -16.09 4.64
C GLN A 96 12.08 -17.51 4.63
N HIS A 97 10.95 -17.71 3.96
CA HIS A 97 10.30 -19.02 3.84
C HIS A 97 9.92 -19.30 2.38
N PRO A 98 10.74 -20.05 1.61
CA PRO A 98 10.41 -20.39 0.24
C PRO A 98 9.16 -21.27 0.19
N GLY A 99 8.22 -20.92 -0.68
CA GLY A 99 6.99 -21.67 -0.90
C GLY A 99 7.19 -22.82 -1.88
N LEU A 100 6.23 -23.74 -1.93
CA LEU A 100 6.21 -24.84 -2.91
C LEU A 100 6.03 -24.35 -4.36
N LEU A 101 5.51 -23.15 -4.55
CA LEU A 101 5.35 -22.47 -5.84
C LEU A 101 6.54 -21.59 -6.22
N ALA A 102 7.63 -21.60 -5.44
CA ALA A 102 8.86 -20.93 -5.84
C ALA A 102 9.34 -21.51 -7.18
N LEU A 103 9.41 -20.65 -8.21
CA LEU A 103 9.75 -21.09 -9.55
C LEU A 103 11.25 -21.41 -9.68
N PRO A 104 11.62 -22.49 -10.39
CA PRO A 104 13.02 -22.77 -10.70
C PRO A 104 13.59 -21.64 -11.59
N PRO A 105 14.91 -21.36 -11.51
CA PRO A 105 15.55 -20.29 -12.28
C PRO A 105 15.28 -20.36 -13.79
N GLU A 106 15.19 -21.57 -14.34
CA GLU A 106 14.88 -21.82 -15.74
C GLU A 106 13.50 -21.29 -16.13
N ALA A 107 12.49 -21.50 -15.28
CA ALA A 107 11.14 -20.98 -15.51
C ALA A 107 11.11 -19.45 -15.42
N ARG A 108 11.84 -18.85 -14.47
CA ARG A 108 11.95 -17.39 -14.35
C ARG A 108 12.60 -16.79 -15.60
N LYS A 109 13.70 -17.37 -16.06
CA LYS A 109 14.39 -16.96 -17.29
C LYS A 109 13.51 -16.99 -18.53
N ILE A 110 12.58 -17.96 -18.63
CA ILE A 110 11.61 -18.03 -19.74
C ILE A 110 10.63 -16.85 -19.72
N LEU A 111 10.30 -16.33 -18.53
CA LEU A 111 9.41 -15.18 -18.37
C LEU A 111 10.18 -13.85 -18.43
N GLU A 112 11.48 -13.88 -18.18
CA GLU A 112 12.46 -12.79 -18.35
C GLU A 112 13.01 -12.78 -19.79
N LEU A 113 12.15 -12.50 -20.78
CA LEU A 113 12.59 -12.33 -22.18
C LEU A 113 13.08 -10.88 -22.43
N PRO A 114 13.95 -10.63 -23.44
CA PRO A 114 14.75 -9.40 -23.57
C PRO A 114 13.88 -8.14 -23.73
N PRO A 115 14.43 -6.92 -23.56
CA PRO A 115 13.67 -5.65 -23.38
C PRO A 115 12.59 -5.29 -24.41
N GLN A 116 12.40 -6.08 -25.47
CA GLN A 116 11.44 -5.82 -26.55
C GLN A 116 10.47 -6.99 -26.84
N GLY A 117 10.54 -8.10 -26.11
CA GLY A 117 9.66 -9.26 -26.30
C GLY A 117 8.53 -9.33 -25.29
N HIS A 118 7.42 -9.98 -25.65
CA HIS A 118 6.33 -10.27 -24.71
C HIS A 118 6.42 -11.71 -24.21
N PHE A 119 5.92 -11.99 -23.00
CA PHE A 119 6.00 -13.34 -22.42
C PHE A 119 5.24 -14.40 -23.25
N TRP A 120 4.22 -13.98 -24.03
CA TRP A 120 3.45 -14.89 -24.87
C TRP A 120 4.23 -15.41 -26.08
N ASP A 121 5.39 -14.83 -26.40
CA ASP A 121 6.27 -15.35 -27.45
C ASP A 121 7.11 -16.53 -26.96
N ALA A 122 7.12 -16.79 -25.65
CA ALA A 122 7.86 -17.89 -25.04
C ALA A 122 7.38 -19.25 -25.55
N GLN A 123 8.33 -20.18 -25.67
CA GLN A 123 8.11 -21.59 -26.03
C GLN A 123 8.76 -22.47 -24.96
N PRO A 124 8.09 -22.67 -23.80
CA PRO A 124 8.67 -23.40 -22.69
C PRO A 124 8.83 -24.89 -23.00
N ASP A 125 9.96 -25.50 -22.63
CA ASP A 125 10.08 -26.96 -22.61
C ASP A 125 9.41 -27.51 -21.35
N TRP A 126 8.12 -27.84 -21.46
CA TRP A 126 7.31 -28.33 -20.34
C TRP A 126 7.85 -29.62 -19.71
N LYS A 127 8.54 -30.45 -20.49
CA LYS A 127 9.13 -31.70 -19.99
C LYS A 127 10.36 -31.40 -19.13
N GLN A 128 11.19 -30.44 -19.54
CA GLN A 128 12.33 -29.99 -18.74
C GLN A 128 11.87 -29.27 -17.47
N LEU A 129 10.85 -28.41 -17.58
CA LEU A 129 10.36 -27.62 -16.46
C LEU A 129 9.65 -28.45 -15.39
N ASN A 130 8.97 -29.53 -15.77
CA ASN A 130 8.28 -30.47 -14.87
C ASN A 130 7.44 -29.77 -13.76
N LEU A 131 6.71 -28.73 -14.16
CA LEU A 131 5.88 -27.94 -13.25
C LEU A 131 4.50 -28.59 -13.05
N ASP A 132 4.00 -28.56 -11.82
CA ASP A 132 2.66 -29.01 -11.49
C ASP A 132 1.66 -27.84 -11.60
N PHE A 133 0.70 -27.94 -12.52
CA PHE A 133 -0.38 -26.96 -12.71
C PHE A 133 -1.70 -27.39 -12.06
N SER A 134 -1.78 -28.57 -11.45
CA SER A 134 -3.03 -29.12 -10.91
C SER A 134 -3.61 -28.28 -9.76
N TRP A 135 -2.78 -27.50 -9.09
CA TRP A 135 -3.21 -26.60 -8.02
C TRP A 135 -4.14 -25.49 -8.50
N PHE A 136 -4.06 -25.08 -9.79
CA PHE A 136 -4.99 -24.07 -10.35
C PHE A 136 -6.43 -24.55 -10.31
N THR A 137 -6.69 -25.81 -10.66
CA THR A 137 -8.04 -26.39 -10.60
C THR A 137 -8.60 -26.35 -9.19
N SER A 138 -7.74 -26.49 -8.18
CA SER A 138 -8.14 -26.43 -6.77
C SER A 138 -8.57 -25.02 -6.33
N LEU A 139 -8.20 -23.95 -7.05
CA LEU A 139 -8.57 -22.58 -6.70
C LEU A 139 -10.07 -22.30 -6.84
N HIS A 140 -10.75 -23.00 -7.75
CA HIS A 140 -12.18 -22.78 -8.04
C HIS A 140 -13.11 -23.23 -6.91
N ARG A 141 -12.60 -23.95 -5.91
CA ARG A 141 -13.36 -24.32 -4.71
C ARG A 141 -13.38 -23.22 -3.65
N PHE A 142 -12.64 -22.13 -3.85
CA PHE A 142 -12.50 -21.06 -2.89
C PHE A 142 -13.18 -19.78 -3.39
N ASP A 143 -13.74 -19.04 -2.46
CA ASP A 143 -14.41 -17.78 -2.75
C ASP A 143 -13.46 -16.60 -2.54
N HIS A 144 -12.53 -16.76 -1.59
CA HIS A 144 -11.64 -15.71 -1.13
C HIS A 144 -10.33 -16.28 -0.60
N TRP A 145 -9.37 -15.40 -0.37
CA TRP A 145 -8.08 -15.71 0.22
C TRP A 145 -7.72 -14.67 1.29
N SER A 146 -7.34 -15.14 2.47
CA SER A 146 -6.77 -14.31 3.54
C SER A 146 -5.32 -14.71 3.81
N PHE A 147 -4.36 -13.90 3.39
CA PHE A 147 -2.94 -14.17 3.65
C PHE A 147 -2.60 -14.12 5.16
N ASP A 148 -3.36 -13.37 5.95
CA ASP A 148 -3.14 -13.18 7.39
C ASP A 148 -3.77 -14.26 8.28
N GLN A 149 -4.38 -15.29 7.66
CA GLN A 149 -4.90 -16.47 8.35
C GLN A 149 -4.10 -17.70 7.94
N GLY A 150 -3.64 -18.54 8.89
CA GLY A 150 -2.97 -19.81 8.54
C GLY A 150 -1.68 -19.68 7.72
N GLY A 151 -1.04 -18.51 7.70
CA GLY A 151 0.27 -18.31 7.08
C GLY A 151 1.41 -18.76 8.01
N PRO A 152 2.57 -19.17 7.46
CA PRO A 152 3.69 -19.69 8.23
C PRO A 152 4.33 -18.66 9.17
N LEU A 153 4.03 -17.38 8.95
CA LEU A 153 4.61 -16.25 9.66
C LEU A 153 3.63 -15.53 10.59
N TYR A 154 2.38 -16.00 10.67
CA TYR A 154 1.33 -15.41 11.47
C TYR A 154 1.01 -16.27 12.69
N ASP A 155 1.73 -16.02 13.77
CA ASP A 155 1.42 -16.59 15.08
C ASP A 155 0.24 -15.83 15.68
N GLN A 156 -0.77 -16.60 16.13
CA GLN A 156 -1.91 -16.04 16.83
C GLN A 156 -1.46 -15.45 18.17
N GLY A 157 -1.24 -14.13 18.21
CA GLY A 157 -0.88 -13.40 19.43
C GLY A 157 0.39 -12.57 19.34
N GLN A 158 1.13 -12.62 18.22
CA GLN A 158 2.27 -11.73 18.02
C GLN A 158 1.81 -10.31 17.62
N ASP A 159 2.37 -9.29 18.28
CA ASP A 159 2.20 -7.90 17.87
C ASP A 159 3.10 -7.62 16.66
N TYR A 160 2.51 -7.58 15.47
CA TYR A 160 3.20 -7.19 14.25
C TYR A 160 3.22 -5.67 14.12
N LYS A 161 4.40 -5.09 13.88
CA LYS A 161 4.47 -3.72 13.36
C LYS A 161 3.95 -3.70 11.94
N ILE A 162 2.99 -2.83 11.65
CA ILE A 162 2.28 -2.83 10.37
C ILE A 162 3.22 -2.75 9.15
N MET A 163 4.28 -1.93 9.23
CA MET A 163 5.24 -1.75 8.13
C MET A 163 6.21 -2.91 7.93
N THR A 164 6.35 -3.80 8.92
CA THR A 164 7.25 -4.97 8.85
C THR A 164 6.47 -6.27 8.88
N MET A 165 5.16 -6.19 8.68
CA MET A 165 4.32 -7.36 8.61
C MET A 165 4.72 -8.18 7.37
N PRO A 166 4.93 -9.49 7.52
CA PRO A 166 5.29 -10.34 6.39
C PRO A 166 4.17 -10.32 5.35
N GLN A 167 4.52 -10.18 4.08
CA GLN A 167 3.59 -10.25 2.96
C GLN A 167 3.96 -11.46 2.10
N PRO A 168 3.01 -12.11 1.42
CA PRO A 168 3.37 -13.14 0.46
C PRO A 168 4.11 -12.54 -0.74
N GLU A 169 5.03 -13.30 -1.31
CA GLU A 169 5.79 -12.93 -2.50
C GLU A 169 4.92 -13.08 -3.76
N TYR A 170 4.11 -12.05 -4.05
CA TYR A 170 3.18 -12.04 -5.17
C TYR A 170 3.83 -12.24 -6.55
N ALA A 171 5.13 -11.99 -6.68
CA ALA A 171 5.87 -12.15 -7.93
C ALA A 171 5.77 -13.59 -8.49
N ASP A 172 5.81 -14.61 -7.62
CA ASP A 172 5.66 -15.99 -8.03
C ASP A 172 4.24 -16.22 -8.61
N LEU A 173 3.18 -15.67 -8.02
CA LEU A 173 1.82 -15.82 -8.52
C LEU A 173 1.64 -15.20 -9.92
N VAL A 174 2.22 -14.02 -10.15
CA VAL A 174 2.21 -13.35 -11.46
C VAL A 174 3.00 -14.18 -12.50
N ALA A 175 4.08 -14.80 -12.09
CA ALA A 175 4.84 -15.67 -12.98
C ALA A 175 4.05 -16.95 -13.32
N TRP A 176 3.37 -17.54 -12.34
CA TRP A 176 2.49 -18.69 -12.55
C TRP A 176 1.29 -18.36 -13.44
N SER A 177 0.69 -17.17 -13.36
CA SER A 177 -0.40 -16.79 -14.27
C SER A 177 0.06 -16.78 -15.73
N LYS A 178 1.26 -16.24 -16.01
CA LYS A 178 1.85 -16.28 -17.36
C LYS A 178 2.09 -17.71 -17.84
N LEU A 179 2.70 -18.54 -17.00
CA LEU A 179 2.98 -19.95 -17.31
C LEU A 179 1.70 -20.74 -17.58
N ARG A 180 0.62 -20.48 -16.83
CA ARG A 180 -0.67 -21.15 -17.01
C ARG A 180 -1.30 -20.83 -18.37
N LEU A 181 -1.21 -19.58 -18.82
CA LEU A 181 -1.67 -19.15 -20.16
C LEU A 181 -0.86 -19.80 -21.27
N LEU A 182 0.47 -19.80 -21.16
CA LEU A 182 1.37 -20.48 -22.09
C LEU A 182 1.05 -21.98 -22.17
N LYS A 183 0.86 -22.64 -21.03
CA LYS A 183 0.50 -24.06 -20.96
C LYS A 183 -0.85 -24.33 -21.63
N GLY A 184 -1.84 -23.46 -21.38
CA GLY A 184 -3.15 -23.53 -22.02
C GLY A 184 -3.10 -23.42 -23.54
N ARG A 185 -2.25 -22.53 -24.07
CA ARG A 185 -2.03 -22.43 -25.52
C ARG A 185 -1.47 -23.73 -26.09
N ASP A 186 -0.41 -24.25 -25.48
CA ASP A 186 0.31 -25.40 -26.01
C ASP A 186 -0.50 -26.70 -25.89
N ASP A 187 -1.32 -26.83 -24.85
CA ASP A 187 -2.25 -27.95 -24.65
C ASP A 187 -3.57 -27.80 -25.41
N LYS A 188 -3.82 -26.64 -26.03
CA LYS A 188 -5.12 -26.25 -26.60
C LYS A 188 -6.26 -26.21 -25.56
N ASP A 189 -5.92 -25.87 -24.32
CA ASP A 189 -6.79 -25.70 -23.14
C ASP A 189 -6.86 -24.22 -22.71
N LEU A 190 -7.08 -23.32 -23.66
CA LEU A 190 -7.05 -21.88 -23.41
C LEU A 190 -8.19 -21.41 -22.49
N GLU A 191 -9.41 -21.96 -22.66
CA GLU A 191 -10.57 -21.50 -21.88
C GLU A 191 -10.40 -21.76 -20.37
N ASN A 192 -9.92 -22.95 -19.98
CA ASN A 192 -9.64 -23.23 -18.58
C ASN A 192 -8.43 -22.46 -18.08
N ALA A 193 -7.41 -22.21 -18.92
CA ALA A 193 -6.27 -21.36 -18.55
C ALA A 193 -6.70 -19.95 -18.16
N PHE A 194 -7.59 -19.36 -18.96
CA PHE A 194 -8.14 -18.04 -18.68
C PHE A 194 -8.99 -18.05 -17.40
N LYS A 195 -9.86 -19.05 -17.22
CA LYS A 195 -10.65 -19.22 -15.98
C LYS A 195 -9.76 -19.34 -14.74
N ASP A 196 -8.70 -20.14 -14.83
CA ASP A 196 -7.73 -20.38 -13.75
C ASP A 196 -6.99 -19.09 -13.36
N VAL A 197 -6.51 -18.32 -14.34
CA VAL A 197 -5.86 -17.03 -14.10
C VAL A 197 -6.83 -16.01 -13.53
N ARG A 198 -8.06 -15.95 -14.06
CA ARG A 198 -9.10 -15.04 -13.56
C ARG A 198 -9.46 -15.36 -12.11
N GLN A 199 -9.55 -16.64 -11.76
CA GLN A 199 -9.81 -17.08 -10.39
C GLN A 199 -8.65 -16.75 -9.45
N LEU A 200 -7.40 -16.95 -9.88
CA LEU A 200 -6.23 -16.54 -9.09
C LEU A 200 -6.21 -15.03 -8.84
N ALA A 201 -6.48 -14.22 -9.88
CA ALA A 201 -6.58 -12.77 -9.74
C ALA A 201 -7.70 -12.37 -8.77
N LYS A 202 -8.88 -13.01 -8.86
CA LYS A 202 -10.01 -12.78 -7.95
C LYS A 202 -9.60 -13.06 -6.50
N LEU A 203 -9.08 -14.26 -6.21
CA LEU A 203 -8.63 -14.64 -4.87
C LEU A 203 -7.57 -13.66 -4.35
N THR A 204 -6.60 -13.29 -5.19
CA THR A 204 -5.57 -12.31 -4.83
C THR A 204 -6.19 -10.97 -4.42
N MET A 205 -7.11 -10.43 -5.23
CA MET A 205 -7.79 -9.17 -4.93
C MET A 205 -8.60 -9.23 -3.63
N THR A 206 -9.15 -10.40 -3.27
CA THR A 206 -9.93 -10.51 -2.03
C THR A 206 -9.11 -10.23 -0.77
N ASN A 207 -7.77 -10.26 -0.79
CA ASN A 207 -6.93 -9.91 0.37
C ASN A 207 -7.11 -8.48 0.89
N GLU A 208 -7.89 -7.62 0.22
CA GLU A 208 -8.24 -6.28 0.68
C GLU A 208 -7.02 -5.35 0.87
N SER A 209 -5.85 -5.65 0.30
CA SER A 209 -4.70 -4.72 0.29
C SER A 209 -4.50 -4.12 -1.10
N LEU A 210 -4.00 -2.89 -1.14
CA LEU A 210 -3.68 -2.18 -2.38
C LEU A 210 -2.67 -2.98 -3.21
N ILE A 211 -1.64 -3.53 -2.57
CA ILE A 211 -0.63 -4.36 -3.25
C ILE A 211 -1.32 -5.55 -3.92
N ALA A 212 -2.16 -6.29 -3.20
CA ALA A 212 -2.84 -7.46 -3.74
C ALA A 212 -3.78 -7.10 -4.90
N THR A 213 -4.54 -6.00 -4.79
CA THR A 213 -5.39 -5.50 -5.88
C THR A 213 -4.57 -5.14 -7.12
N MET A 214 -3.42 -4.50 -6.95
CA MET A 214 -2.55 -4.12 -8.09
C MET A 214 -1.93 -5.34 -8.77
N ILE A 215 -1.58 -6.36 -8.00
CA ILE A 215 -1.13 -7.65 -8.52
C ILE A 215 -2.25 -8.33 -9.32
N ALA A 216 -3.47 -8.36 -8.78
CA ALA A 216 -4.62 -8.93 -9.50
C ALA A 216 -4.89 -8.20 -10.82
N ILE A 217 -4.86 -6.86 -10.82
CA ILE A 217 -4.98 -6.06 -12.06
C ILE A 217 -3.85 -6.39 -13.02
N ALA A 218 -2.60 -6.53 -12.55
CA ALA A 218 -1.48 -6.90 -13.41
C ALA A 218 -1.66 -8.28 -14.07
N MET A 219 -2.22 -9.27 -13.35
CA MET A 219 -2.59 -10.56 -13.92
C MET A 219 -3.68 -10.44 -14.99
N LEU A 220 -4.71 -9.62 -14.75
CA LEU A 220 -5.77 -9.36 -15.72
C LEU A 220 -5.23 -8.66 -16.98
N LYS A 221 -4.30 -7.71 -16.82
CA LYS A 221 -3.64 -7.07 -17.97
C LYS A 221 -2.84 -8.08 -18.80
N GLN A 222 -2.16 -9.02 -18.15
CA GLN A 222 -1.46 -10.11 -18.83
C GLN A 222 -2.44 -11.03 -19.56
N GLU A 223 -3.59 -11.33 -18.95
CA GLU A 223 -4.69 -12.09 -19.57
C GLU A 223 -5.19 -11.39 -20.84
N THR A 224 -5.50 -10.09 -20.76
CA THR A 224 -5.97 -9.27 -21.88
C THR A 224 -4.93 -9.18 -22.99
N GLY A 225 -3.67 -8.90 -22.66
CA GLY A 225 -2.58 -8.85 -23.64
C GLY A 225 -2.32 -10.19 -24.31
N PHE A 226 -2.36 -11.29 -23.54
CA PHE A 226 -2.21 -12.65 -24.06
C PHE A 226 -3.35 -13.00 -25.02
N TYR A 227 -4.60 -12.70 -24.65
CA TYR A 227 -5.76 -12.92 -25.51
C TYR A 227 -5.66 -12.13 -26.81
N ALA A 228 -5.24 -10.87 -26.76
CA ALA A 228 -5.05 -10.03 -27.95
C ALA A 228 -3.96 -10.56 -28.90
N ALA A 229 -2.94 -11.25 -28.36
CA ALA A 229 -1.87 -11.86 -29.14
C ALA A 229 -2.26 -13.20 -29.81
N LEU A 230 -3.42 -13.79 -29.47
CA LEU A 230 -3.89 -15.01 -30.09
C LEU A 230 -4.34 -14.76 -31.54
N SER A 231 -4.15 -15.77 -32.41
CA SER A 231 -4.67 -15.72 -33.77
C SER A 231 -6.19 -15.58 -33.79
N GLU A 232 -6.73 -15.04 -34.88
CA GLU A 232 -8.19 -14.88 -35.06
C GLU A 232 -8.92 -16.22 -34.93
N GLU A 233 -8.34 -17.29 -35.47
CA GLU A 233 -8.88 -18.65 -35.40
C GLU A 233 -8.92 -19.17 -33.97
N ALA A 234 -7.85 -18.95 -33.20
CA ALA A 234 -7.80 -19.34 -31.80
C ALA A 234 -8.86 -18.59 -30.98
N ARG A 235 -9.05 -17.29 -31.22
CA ARG A 235 -10.07 -16.47 -30.53
C ARG A 235 -11.50 -16.88 -30.88
N LYS A 236 -11.78 -17.16 -32.16
CA LYS A 236 -13.13 -17.53 -32.62
C LYS A 236 -13.68 -18.79 -31.95
N GLY A 237 -12.81 -19.70 -31.50
CA GLY A 237 -13.19 -20.93 -30.80
C GLY A 237 -13.42 -20.78 -29.30
N LEU A 238 -13.15 -19.60 -28.72
CA LEU A 238 -13.20 -19.40 -27.27
C LEU A 238 -14.48 -18.68 -26.85
N ASN A 239 -15.11 -19.18 -25.79
CA ASN A 239 -16.13 -18.44 -25.05
C ASN A 239 -15.48 -17.64 -23.92
N TRP A 240 -14.64 -16.67 -24.26
CA TRP A 240 -13.91 -15.86 -23.30
C TRP A 240 -13.89 -14.39 -23.69
N HIS A 241 -14.06 -13.51 -22.70
CA HIS A 241 -14.05 -12.06 -22.88
C HIS A 241 -13.12 -11.46 -21.82
N PRO A 242 -11.90 -11.03 -22.19
CA PRO A 242 -11.03 -10.33 -21.26
C PRO A 242 -11.67 -9.00 -20.83
N ILE A 243 -11.29 -8.51 -19.65
CA ILE A 243 -11.68 -7.14 -19.24
C ILE A 243 -10.92 -6.16 -20.15
N ALA A 244 -11.61 -5.13 -20.64
CA ALA A 244 -11.01 -4.17 -21.55
C ALA A 244 -9.83 -3.45 -20.89
N GLU A 245 -8.79 -3.11 -21.65
CA GLU A 245 -7.59 -2.46 -21.12
C GLU A 245 -7.93 -1.11 -20.48
N GLU A 246 -8.90 -0.37 -21.04
CA GLU A 246 -9.35 0.91 -20.49
C GLU A 246 -10.08 0.74 -19.15
N ASP A 247 -10.79 -0.37 -18.96
CA ASP A 247 -11.41 -0.72 -17.67
C ASP A 247 -10.33 -1.06 -16.62
N LEU A 248 -9.27 -1.78 -17.02
CA LEU A 248 -8.16 -2.11 -16.14
C LEU A 248 -7.34 -0.87 -15.76
N GLU A 249 -7.16 0.08 -16.68
CA GLU A 249 -6.54 1.36 -16.36
C GLU A 249 -7.42 2.24 -15.46
N ALA A 250 -8.74 2.24 -15.66
CA ALA A 250 -9.68 2.86 -14.73
C ALA A 250 -9.61 2.22 -13.33
N ALA A 251 -9.57 0.88 -13.25
CA ALA A 251 -9.39 0.14 -12.01
C ALA A 251 -8.09 0.56 -11.31
N ARG A 252 -6.98 0.56 -12.07
CA ARG A 252 -5.66 0.92 -11.55
C ARG A 252 -5.64 2.33 -10.96
N ARG A 253 -6.20 3.32 -11.66
CA ARG A 253 -6.31 4.70 -11.13
C ARG A 253 -7.17 4.75 -9.87
N TYR A 254 -8.36 4.16 -9.93
CA TYR A 254 -9.35 4.23 -8.88
C TYR A 254 -8.85 3.57 -7.58
N PHE A 255 -8.39 2.32 -7.64
CA PHE A 255 -7.92 1.60 -6.46
C PHE A 255 -6.64 2.22 -5.87
N TRP A 256 -5.76 2.79 -6.69
CA TRP A 256 -4.56 3.47 -6.21
C TRP A 256 -4.86 4.77 -5.44
N ALA A 257 -5.96 5.44 -5.79
CA ALA A 257 -6.44 6.64 -5.13
C ALA A 257 -7.22 6.39 -3.83
N GLN A 258 -7.67 5.15 -3.59
CA GLN A 258 -8.55 4.84 -2.47
C GLN A 258 -8.04 5.26 -1.10
N PRO A 259 -6.75 5.12 -0.73
CA PRO A 259 -6.27 5.58 0.57
C PRO A 259 -6.56 7.07 0.83
N ALA A 260 -6.54 7.89 -0.22
CA ALA A 260 -6.85 9.32 -0.12
C ALA A 260 -8.33 9.61 0.19
N PHE A 261 -9.25 8.68 -0.12
CA PHE A 261 -10.69 8.83 0.12
C PHE A 261 -11.07 8.83 1.60
N LEU A 262 -10.21 8.32 2.48
CA LEU A 262 -10.37 8.37 3.94
C LEU A 262 -9.17 9.03 4.62
N ASP A 263 -8.45 9.90 3.90
CA ASP A 263 -7.30 10.60 4.44
C ASP A 263 -7.68 11.36 5.74
N LEU A 264 -6.82 11.25 6.76
CA LEU A 264 -7.04 11.85 8.07
C LEU A 264 -7.23 13.38 8.01
N ARG A 265 -6.76 14.01 6.93
CA ARG A 265 -6.77 15.46 6.68
C ARG A 265 -8.05 15.96 6.01
N LEU A 266 -8.92 15.08 5.53
CA LEU A 266 -10.17 15.50 4.88
C LEU A 266 -11.11 16.19 5.86
N SER A 267 -11.85 17.20 5.38
CA SER A 267 -13.02 17.72 6.07
C SER A 267 -14.07 16.62 6.32
N ASP A 268 -14.97 16.83 7.29
CA ASP A 268 -16.03 15.87 7.58
C ASP A 268 -16.99 15.64 6.40
N GLN A 269 -17.20 16.68 5.59
CA GLN A 269 -18.05 16.58 4.40
C GLN A 269 -17.39 15.70 3.35
N ALA A 270 -16.13 15.99 3.00
CA ALA A 270 -15.38 15.20 2.04
C ALA A 270 -15.23 13.75 2.51
N PHE A 271 -14.85 13.54 3.78
CA PHE A 271 -14.73 12.21 4.35
C PHE A 271 -16.03 11.40 4.18
N ARG A 272 -17.19 11.96 4.57
CA ARG A 272 -18.49 11.27 4.44
C ARG A 272 -18.86 10.97 2.98
N GLN A 273 -18.57 11.90 2.07
CA GLN A 273 -18.83 11.73 0.63
C GLN A 273 -18.05 10.53 0.07
N TYR A 274 -16.75 10.45 0.37
CA TYR A 274 -15.89 9.42 -0.20
C TYR A 274 -15.93 8.09 0.56
N ALA A 275 -16.27 8.08 1.85
CA ALA A 275 -16.24 6.87 2.69
C ALA A 275 -17.24 5.77 2.28
N VAL A 276 -18.30 6.13 1.55
CA VAL A 276 -19.37 5.21 1.16
C VAL A 276 -19.22 4.67 -0.27
N LEU A 277 -18.20 5.11 -1.02
CA LEU A 277 -18.06 4.71 -2.42
C LEU A 277 -17.70 3.23 -2.55
N GLU A 278 -18.31 2.58 -3.52
CA GLU A 278 -18.00 1.21 -3.97
C GLU A 278 -17.69 1.24 -5.47
N PRO A 279 -16.86 0.31 -5.98
CA PRO A 279 -16.28 -0.85 -5.30
C PRO A 279 -15.07 -0.53 -4.40
N GLY A 280 -14.65 -1.48 -3.58
CA GLY A 280 -13.36 -1.42 -2.86
C GLY A 280 -13.40 -0.77 -1.47
N LEU A 281 -14.58 -0.65 -0.85
CA LEU A 281 -14.68 -0.19 0.54
C LEU A 281 -13.69 -0.90 1.47
N CYS A 282 -13.59 -2.22 1.38
CA CYS A 282 -12.77 -3.00 2.31
C CYS A 282 -11.28 -2.75 2.14
N GLN A 283 -10.81 -2.63 0.89
CA GLN A 283 -9.43 -2.25 0.62
C GLN A 283 -9.12 -0.86 1.15
N ARG A 284 -9.99 0.10 0.87
CA ARG A 284 -9.85 1.47 1.37
C ARG A 284 -9.76 1.50 2.90
N VAL A 285 -10.65 0.80 3.59
CA VAL A 285 -10.62 0.70 5.06
C VAL A 285 -9.33 0.06 5.53
N TYR A 286 -8.93 -1.07 4.94
CA TYR A 286 -7.68 -1.76 5.30
C TYR A 286 -6.47 -0.82 5.20
N GLU A 287 -6.28 -0.16 4.05
CA GLU A 287 -5.12 0.69 3.79
C GLU A 287 -5.11 1.93 4.68
N THR A 288 -6.26 2.59 4.85
CA THR A 288 -6.34 3.78 5.71
C THR A 288 -6.11 3.43 7.17
N LEU A 289 -6.66 2.32 7.67
CA LEU A 289 -6.39 1.88 9.03
C LEU A 289 -4.92 1.50 9.20
N ALA A 290 -4.29 0.87 8.20
CA ALA A 290 -2.86 0.54 8.22
C ALA A 290 -1.99 1.81 8.34
N SER A 291 -2.25 2.81 7.48
CA SER A 291 -1.56 4.10 7.53
C SER A 291 -1.80 4.82 8.85
N ALA A 292 -3.04 4.90 9.32
CA ALA A 292 -3.35 5.52 10.62
C ALA A 292 -2.63 4.78 11.77
N LEU A 293 -2.63 3.45 11.77
CA LEU A 293 -1.90 2.65 12.76
C LEU A 293 -0.40 2.95 12.76
N ALA A 294 0.22 3.13 11.59
CA ALA A 294 1.62 3.48 11.51
C ALA A 294 1.92 4.79 12.29
N PHE A 295 1.02 5.77 12.18
CA PHE A 295 1.17 7.08 12.83
C PHE A 295 0.45 7.21 14.18
N ARG A 296 -0.14 6.14 14.74
CA ARG A 296 -1.09 6.25 15.87
C ARG A 296 -0.60 7.08 17.04
N ARG A 297 0.58 6.76 17.59
CA ARG A 297 1.19 7.49 18.72
C ARG A 297 1.33 8.99 18.46
N LEU A 298 1.62 9.35 17.23
CA LEU A 298 1.78 10.73 16.82
C LEU A 298 0.42 11.38 16.55
N ALA A 299 -0.39 10.80 15.68
CA ALA A 299 -1.56 11.44 15.11
C ALA A 299 -2.80 11.43 16.02
N ILE A 300 -3.00 10.41 16.86
CA ILE A 300 -4.27 10.23 17.61
C ILE A 300 -4.59 11.41 18.53
N ARG A 301 -3.56 12.08 19.07
CA ARG A 301 -3.73 13.23 19.97
C ARG A 301 -4.16 14.51 19.23
N TYR A 302 -3.73 14.68 17.99
CA TYR A 302 -3.94 15.91 17.21
C TYR A 302 -5.03 15.78 16.15
N MET A 303 -5.36 14.54 15.76
CA MET A 303 -6.35 14.19 14.76
C MET A 303 -7.43 13.29 15.38
N SER A 304 -7.79 13.52 16.64
CA SER A 304 -8.74 12.68 17.39
C SER A 304 -10.08 12.52 16.69
N ASP A 305 -10.61 13.61 16.10
CA ASP A 305 -11.84 13.56 15.30
C ASP A 305 -11.69 12.68 14.06
N ALA A 306 -10.53 12.73 13.38
CA ALA A 306 -10.26 11.85 12.25
C ALA A 306 -10.21 10.37 12.67
N TYR A 307 -9.58 10.06 13.80
CA TYR A 307 -9.55 8.71 14.36
C TYR A 307 -10.95 8.22 14.75
N LYS A 308 -11.79 9.09 15.31
CA LYS A 308 -13.18 8.76 15.61
C LYS A 308 -13.98 8.43 14.35
N ARG A 309 -13.77 9.17 13.25
CA ARG A 309 -14.38 8.83 11.95
C ARG A 309 -13.90 7.48 11.43
N LEU A 310 -12.61 7.15 11.60
CA LEU A 310 -12.08 5.84 11.24
C LEU A 310 -12.67 4.72 12.11
N ASP A 311 -12.87 4.93 13.41
CA ASP A 311 -13.57 3.99 14.29
C ASP A 311 -15.00 3.73 13.79
N ASP A 312 -15.73 4.78 13.40
CA ASP A 312 -17.10 4.65 12.89
C ASP A 312 -17.15 3.89 11.56
N ILE A 313 -16.17 4.10 10.68
CA ILE A 313 -16.04 3.37 9.41
C ILE A 313 -15.61 1.92 9.65
N GLU A 314 -14.67 1.66 10.55
CA GLU A 314 -14.25 0.29 10.91
C GLU A 314 -15.46 -0.52 11.41
N LYS A 315 -16.23 0.05 12.34
CA LYS A 315 -17.43 -0.59 12.90
C LYS A 315 -18.52 -0.80 11.85
N SER A 316 -18.82 0.22 11.04
CA SER A 316 -19.88 0.13 10.02
C SER A 316 -19.50 -0.71 8.80
N SER A 317 -18.21 -0.95 8.58
CA SER A 317 -17.71 -1.90 7.58
C SER A 317 -17.52 -3.30 8.15
N ALA A 318 -17.67 -3.51 9.47
CA ALA A 318 -17.39 -4.78 10.14
C ALA A 318 -18.20 -5.92 9.53
N GLU A 319 -19.47 -5.68 9.17
CA GLU A 319 -20.39 -6.64 8.55
C GLU A 319 -20.20 -6.86 7.05
N ARG A 320 -19.39 -6.04 6.38
CA ARG A 320 -19.16 -6.13 4.93
C ARG A 320 -17.77 -6.63 4.60
N CYS A 321 -16.77 -6.17 5.34
CA CYS A 321 -15.38 -6.57 5.16
C CYS A 321 -15.02 -7.71 6.10
N ARG A 322 -13.97 -8.45 5.75
CA ARG A 322 -13.54 -9.59 6.56
C ARG A 322 -12.83 -9.14 7.84
N PRO A 323 -12.80 -9.98 8.88
CA PRO A 323 -11.84 -9.81 9.95
C PRO A 323 -10.43 -9.90 9.38
N SER A 324 -9.62 -8.88 9.62
CA SER A 324 -8.21 -8.83 9.21
C SER A 324 -7.33 -8.54 10.43
N LEU A 325 -6.03 -8.84 10.31
CA LEU A 325 -5.03 -8.46 11.27
C LEU A 325 -5.05 -6.95 11.53
N ILE A 326 -5.30 -6.12 10.51
CA ILE A 326 -5.41 -4.66 10.67
C ILE A 326 -6.51 -4.28 11.66
N ARG A 327 -7.67 -4.92 11.58
CA ARG A 327 -8.75 -4.67 12.54
C ARG A 327 -8.40 -5.10 13.95
N ARG A 328 -7.68 -6.22 14.13
CA ARG A 328 -7.17 -6.60 15.45
C ARG A 328 -6.21 -5.56 16.00
N LEU A 329 -5.26 -5.09 15.19
CA LEU A 329 -4.29 -4.06 15.59
C LEU A 329 -4.99 -2.74 15.90
N TRP A 330 -5.98 -2.35 15.09
CA TRP A 330 -6.82 -1.17 15.32
C TRP A 330 -7.53 -1.22 16.66
N ASN A 331 -8.16 -2.36 16.96
CA ASN A 331 -8.89 -2.59 18.20
C ASN A 331 -7.97 -2.89 19.41
N ASN A 332 -6.65 -3.03 19.22
CA ASN A 332 -5.70 -3.15 20.31
C ASN A 332 -5.34 -1.76 20.88
N PRO A 333 -5.77 -1.41 22.10
CA PRO A 333 -5.48 -0.10 22.69
C PRO A 333 -4.00 0.08 23.03
N ASN A 334 -3.23 -1.01 23.13
CA ASN A 334 -1.79 -0.98 23.42
C ASN A 334 -0.93 -0.86 22.16
N TYR A 335 -1.53 -0.88 20.97
CA TYR A 335 -0.77 -0.72 19.73
C TYR A 335 -0.41 0.76 19.52
N GLU A 336 0.86 1.11 19.72
CA GLU A 336 1.35 2.50 19.66
C GLU A 336 1.72 2.96 18.23
N GLY A 337 1.87 2.05 17.27
CA GLY A 337 2.34 2.37 15.92
C GLY A 337 3.80 1.97 15.68
N ILE A 338 4.41 2.51 14.61
CA ILE A 338 5.75 2.06 14.20
C ILE A 338 6.91 2.85 14.81
N PHE A 339 6.63 4.05 15.32
CA PHE A 339 7.66 4.96 15.78
C PHE A 339 7.95 4.76 17.27
N GLU A 340 9.21 4.48 17.59
CA GLU A 340 9.71 4.43 18.97
C GLU A 340 9.97 5.85 19.52
N PRO A 341 9.90 6.08 20.86
CA PRO A 341 10.06 7.40 21.47
C PRO A 341 11.30 8.18 21.00
N ASN A 342 12.41 7.46 20.79
CA ASN A 342 13.73 8.01 20.44
C ASN A 342 14.10 7.86 18.96
N GLN A 343 13.18 7.32 18.14
CA GLN A 343 13.41 7.15 16.71
C GLN A 343 13.31 8.48 16.00
N ASP A 344 14.22 8.72 15.06
CA ASP A 344 14.17 9.87 14.16
C ASP A 344 13.03 9.68 13.16
N LEU A 345 12.02 10.55 13.22
CA LEU A 345 10.82 10.49 12.39
C LEU A 345 11.15 10.59 10.90
N PHE A 346 12.23 11.30 10.56
CA PHE A 346 12.63 11.52 9.18
C PHE A 346 13.63 10.47 8.66
N SER A 347 14.19 9.63 9.54
CA SER A 347 15.09 8.54 9.10
C SER A 347 14.39 7.49 8.23
N LEU A 348 13.09 7.28 8.44
CA LEU A 348 12.29 6.39 7.58
C LEU A 348 12.08 6.97 6.18
N MET A 349 12.10 8.30 6.05
CA MET A 349 11.92 8.96 4.74
C MET A 349 13.21 8.93 3.91
N THR A 350 14.36 8.82 4.57
CA THR A 350 15.67 8.75 3.90
C THR A 350 15.85 7.46 3.09
N ILE A 351 15.06 6.42 3.38
CA ILE A 351 15.05 5.16 2.63
C ILE A 351 14.35 5.33 1.26
N ALA A 352 13.49 6.34 1.10
CA ALA A 352 12.69 6.55 -0.11
C ALA A 352 13.38 7.40 -1.20
N GLU A 353 14.45 8.12 -0.86
CA GLU A 353 15.17 8.98 -1.80
C GLU A 353 16.58 8.44 -2.06
N GLU A 354 16.71 7.57 -3.07
CA GLU A 354 17.99 7.01 -3.55
C GLU A 354 19.00 8.06 -4.02
N THR A 355 18.64 9.34 -4.08
CA THR A 355 19.49 10.43 -4.58
C THR A 355 20.46 11.00 -3.53
N GLY A 356 20.32 10.66 -2.24
CA GLY A 356 21.31 10.97 -1.19
C GLY A 356 21.52 12.46 -0.84
N GLU A 357 20.94 13.40 -1.58
CA GLU A 357 21.18 14.85 -1.42
C GLU A 357 20.26 15.53 -0.40
N SER A 358 19.02 15.06 -0.22
CA SER A 358 18.01 15.66 0.66
C SER A 358 18.19 15.34 2.16
N SER A 359 18.85 14.22 2.47
CA SER A 359 19.03 13.71 3.84
C SER A 359 19.83 14.62 4.78
N LYS A 360 20.59 15.58 4.23
CA LYS A 360 21.54 16.39 5.00
C LYS A 360 20.93 17.62 5.68
N ILE A 361 19.67 17.94 5.44
CA ILE A 361 19.12 19.26 5.80
C ILE A 361 18.06 19.19 6.92
N MET A 362 17.40 18.04 7.14
CA MET A 362 16.37 17.97 8.18
C MET A 362 16.98 17.64 9.56
N PRO A 363 16.71 18.47 10.59
CA PRO A 363 17.14 18.14 11.94
C PRO A 363 16.47 16.83 12.39
N LYS A 364 17.19 16.00 13.14
CA LYS A 364 16.63 14.83 13.79
C LYS A 364 15.47 15.27 14.69
N VAL A 365 14.26 14.80 14.40
CA VAL A 365 13.09 15.03 15.25
C VAL A 365 12.59 13.68 15.75
N THR A 366 12.49 13.53 17.06
CA THR A 366 11.95 12.32 17.69
C THR A 366 10.55 12.53 18.22
N ILE A 367 9.83 11.45 18.53
CA ILE A 367 8.53 11.56 19.22
C ILE A 367 8.71 12.25 20.56
N GLY A 368 9.78 11.96 21.31
CA GLY A 368 10.07 12.63 22.57
C GLY A 368 10.24 14.15 22.44
N ASP A 369 10.73 14.63 21.29
CA ASP A 369 10.80 16.07 21.01
C ASP A 369 9.40 16.64 20.75
N LEU A 370 8.56 15.93 20.00
CA LEU A 370 7.17 16.33 19.74
C LEU A 370 6.29 16.31 21.00
N GLU A 371 6.53 15.37 21.92
CA GLU A 371 5.85 15.30 23.22
C GLU A 371 6.21 16.51 24.10
N LYS A 372 7.44 17.05 23.97
CA LYS A 372 7.88 18.28 24.66
C LYS A 372 7.39 19.55 23.96
N HIS A 373 7.10 19.48 22.66
CA HIS A 373 6.66 20.61 21.85
C HIS A 373 5.34 20.28 21.10
N PRO A 374 4.19 20.19 21.79
CA PRO A 374 2.92 19.76 21.19
C PRO A 374 2.46 20.61 20.00
N SER A 375 2.85 21.89 19.94
CA SER A 375 2.53 22.78 18.82
C SER A 375 3.16 22.35 17.49
N LEU A 376 4.26 21.58 17.51
CA LEU A 376 4.95 21.10 16.31
C LEU A 376 4.39 19.77 15.79
N ALA A 377 3.70 19.02 16.64
CA ALA A 377 3.28 17.68 16.31
C ALA A 377 2.17 17.65 15.25
N GLY A 378 1.23 18.58 15.25
CA GLY A 378 0.22 18.70 14.19
C GLY A 378 0.85 18.92 12.80
N PRO A 379 1.65 19.98 12.60
CA PRO A 379 2.36 20.22 11.34
C PRO A 379 3.27 19.05 10.91
N ILE A 380 3.99 18.43 11.84
CA ILE A 380 4.87 17.29 11.51
C ILE A 380 4.07 16.03 11.17
N THR A 381 2.95 15.77 11.85
CA THR A 381 2.04 14.67 11.46
C THR A 381 1.52 14.90 10.05
N TYR A 382 1.06 16.11 9.74
CA TYR A 382 0.56 16.46 8.41
C TYR A 382 1.65 16.28 7.34
N LEU A 383 2.87 16.74 7.63
CA LEU A 383 4.03 16.57 6.77
C LEU A 383 4.31 15.09 6.50
N MET A 384 4.34 14.27 7.55
CA MET A 384 4.64 12.84 7.42
C MET A 384 3.56 12.11 6.63
N LEU A 385 2.28 12.42 6.83
CA LEU A 385 1.19 11.90 6.00
C LEU A 385 1.35 12.34 4.54
N SER A 386 1.72 13.60 4.30
CA SER A 386 1.96 14.11 2.94
C SER A 386 3.12 13.41 2.23
N ILE A 387 4.15 13.01 2.97
CA ILE A 387 5.33 12.30 2.44
C ILE A 387 5.08 10.79 2.31
N ALA A 388 4.26 10.20 3.18
CA ALA A 388 3.88 8.80 3.09
C ALA A 388 2.86 8.54 1.96
N GLU A 389 2.06 9.54 1.60
CA GLU A 389 0.98 9.42 0.63
C GLU A 389 1.17 10.15 -0.73
N PRO A 390 2.37 10.53 -1.22
CA PRO A 390 2.50 11.56 -2.25
C PRO A 390 2.02 11.14 -3.64
N ASN A 391 1.59 9.89 -3.84
CA ASN A 391 1.33 9.33 -5.15
C ASN A 391 -0.01 8.61 -5.30
N HIS A 392 -0.90 8.63 -4.29
CA HIS A 392 -2.22 7.98 -4.43
C HIS A 392 -3.08 8.67 -5.50
N LEU A 393 -3.01 10.00 -5.60
CA LEU A 393 -3.79 10.77 -6.57
C LEU A 393 -3.03 11.11 -7.86
N ARG A 394 -1.71 10.89 -7.91
CA ARG A 394 -0.86 11.22 -9.06
C ARG A 394 -1.37 10.61 -10.37
N ARG A 395 -1.92 9.40 -10.32
CA ARG A 395 -2.47 8.74 -11.51
C ARG A 395 -3.70 9.46 -12.09
N TYR A 396 -4.47 10.19 -11.28
CA TYR A 396 -5.55 11.06 -11.74
C TYR A 396 -5.03 12.41 -12.23
N GLU A 397 -3.90 12.89 -11.70
CA GLU A 397 -3.21 14.07 -12.20
C GLU A 397 -2.69 13.82 -13.62
N ASP A 398 -1.97 12.71 -13.83
CA ASP A 398 -1.40 12.31 -15.13
C ASP A 398 -2.47 12.09 -16.20
N ALA A 399 -3.61 11.46 -15.84
CA ALA A 399 -4.68 11.13 -16.78
C ALA A 399 -5.39 12.37 -17.36
N GLY A 400 -5.38 13.50 -16.64
CA GLY A 400 -5.95 14.75 -17.14
C GLY A 400 -5.06 15.49 -18.13
N ALA A 401 -3.75 15.24 -18.11
CA ALA A 401 -2.79 15.96 -18.95
C ALA A 401 -2.69 15.43 -20.39
N GLN A 402 -3.29 14.26 -20.68
CA GLN A 402 -3.24 13.62 -21.99
C GLN A 402 -4.48 13.89 -22.86
N GLY A 403 -5.43 14.71 -22.37
CA GLY A 403 -6.76 14.88 -22.96
C GLY A 403 -7.14 16.29 -23.42
N ASP A 404 -6.20 17.25 -23.46
CA ASP A 404 -6.42 18.62 -23.95
C ASP A 404 -5.62 18.92 -25.23
#